data_AF-A0A1B6EHB0-F1
#
_entry.id   AF-A0A1B6EHB0-F1
#
_cell.length_a   1.000
_cell.length_b   1.000
_cell.length_c   1.000
_cell.angle_alpha   90.00
_cell.angle_beta   90.00
_cell.angle_gamma   90.00
#
_symmetry.space_group_name_H-M   'P 1'
#
loop_
_entity.id
_entity.type
_entity.pdbx_description
1 polymer ?
#
loop_
_entity_poly.entity_id
_entity_poly.type
_entity_poly.pdbx_seq_one_letter_code
_entity_poly.pdbx_strand_id
1 'polypeptide(L)'
;MPGVTMSLGNMFCSRCGDGFEPHEKIVNSNGELWHTQCFVCAQCFRPFPDGTFYEFEGRKYCEHDFHVLFAPCCGKCGEFVIGRVIKAMNANWHPKCFRCEDCGKELADLGFIRHQGQALCHDCRARARAGGIGKYTCHKCHG
;
A
#
# COMPACT_ATOMS: atom_id res chain seq x y z
N MET A 1 46.36 25.78 -23.85
CA MET A 1 45.32 25.48 -22.84
C MET A 1 44.09 25.01 -23.62
N PRO A 2 43.77 23.71 -23.63
CA PRO A 2 42.65 23.20 -24.42
C PRO A 2 41.33 23.67 -23.80
N GLY A 3 40.47 24.24 -24.64
CA GLY A 3 39.14 24.70 -24.26
C GLY A 3 38.28 23.53 -23.80
N VAL A 4 37.61 23.72 -22.66
CA VAL A 4 36.63 22.78 -22.14
C VAL A 4 35.45 22.77 -23.10
N THR A 5 35.44 21.81 -24.02
CA THR A 5 34.27 21.47 -24.83
C THR A 5 33.23 20.87 -23.90
N MET A 6 32.32 21.71 -23.38
CA MET A 6 31.08 21.23 -22.77
C MET A 6 30.33 20.45 -23.84
N SER A 7 30.46 19.12 -23.75
CA SER A 7 30.12 18.17 -24.79
C SER A 7 28.61 17.95 -24.82
N LEU A 8 27.91 18.61 -25.75
CA LEU A 8 26.49 18.39 -26.06
C LEU A 8 26.23 17.03 -26.76
N GLY A 9 27.17 16.08 -26.68
CA GLY A 9 27.23 14.90 -27.55
C GLY A 9 26.68 13.58 -27.01
N ASN A 10 26.26 13.49 -25.74
CA ASN A 10 25.92 12.19 -25.13
C ASN A 10 24.54 12.21 -24.45
N MET A 11 23.48 12.47 -25.22
CA MET A 11 22.12 12.12 -24.78
C MET A 11 21.89 10.64 -25.10
N PHE A 12 21.97 9.78 -24.08
CA PHE A 12 21.74 8.33 -24.21
C PHE A 12 20.56 7.90 -23.35
N CYS A 13 19.85 6.86 -23.80
CA CYS A 13 18.77 6.28 -23.02
C CYS A 13 19.34 5.50 -21.84
N SER A 14 18.83 5.77 -20.64
CA SER A 14 19.27 5.10 -19.40
C SER A 14 18.89 3.61 -19.33
N ARG A 15 18.02 3.12 -20.23
CA ARG A 15 17.64 1.72 -20.32
C ARG A 15 18.46 0.91 -21.31
N CYS A 16 18.56 1.36 -22.56
CA CYS A 16 19.22 0.61 -23.63
C CYS A 16 20.64 1.10 -23.91
N GLY A 17 21.00 2.30 -23.45
CA GLY A 17 22.32 2.90 -23.68
C GLY A 17 22.47 3.56 -25.05
N ASP A 18 21.48 3.44 -25.94
CA ASP A 18 21.52 4.02 -27.27
C ASP A 18 21.26 5.53 -27.26
N GLY A 19 21.74 6.22 -28.30
CA GLY A 19 21.42 7.62 -28.54
C GLY A 19 19.95 7.83 -28.96
N PHE A 20 19.57 9.11 -29.11
CA PHE A 20 18.26 9.50 -29.63
C PHE A 20 18.37 10.02 -31.06
N GLU A 21 17.38 9.72 -31.90
CA GLU A 21 17.32 10.32 -33.23
C GLU A 21 16.91 11.81 -33.16
N PRO A 22 17.30 12.66 -34.13
CA PRO A 22 17.10 14.12 -34.07
C PRO A 22 15.66 14.60 -33.90
N HIS A 23 14.66 13.76 -34.20
CA HIS A 23 13.23 14.08 -34.12
C HIS A 23 12.45 13.11 -33.22
N GLU A 24 13.16 12.29 -32.45
CA GLU A 24 12.53 11.29 -31.59
C GLU A 24 11.97 11.94 -30.32
N LYS A 25 10.83 11.43 -29.84
CA LYS A 25 10.26 11.86 -28.56
C LYS A 25 11.07 11.26 -27.41
N ILE A 26 11.65 12.13 -26.59
CA ILE A 26 12.44 11.76 -25.42
C ILE A 26 11.61 12.01 -24.16
N VAL A 27 11.63 11.04 -23.25
CA VAL A 27 11.05 11.17 -21.91
C VAL A 27 12.17 11.55 -20.95
N ASN A 28 12.02 12.69 -20.27
CA ASN A 28 12.91 13.10 -19.19
C ASN A 28 12.25 12.77 -17.85
N SER A 29 12.93 11.98 -17.01
CA SER A 29 12.45 11.61 -15.68
C SER A 29 13.62 11.60 -14.71
N ASN A 30 13.51 12.36 -13.60
CA ASN A 30 14.55 12.47 -12.56
C ASN A 30 15.98 12.79 -13.09
N GLY A 31 16.09 13.54 -14.20
CA GLY A 31 17.38 13.88 -14.81
C GLY A 31 17.95 12.78 -15.71
N GLU A 32 17.25 11.67 -15.88
CA GLU A 32 17.56 10.60 -16.82
C GLU A 32 16.75 10.75 -18.11
N LEU A 33 17.35 10.37 -19.24
CA LEU A 33 16.71 10.38 -20.55
C LEU A 33 16.29 8.97 -20.95
N TRP A 34 15.10 8.84 -21.50
CA TRP A 34 14.50 7.56 -21.88
C TRP A 34 13.79 7.68 -23.22
N HIS A 35 13.84 6.62 -24.04
CA HIS A 35 12.90 6.51 -25.16
C HIS A 35 11.49 6.32 -24.61
N THR A 36 10.48 6.81 -25.32
CA THR A 36 9.07 6.55 -25.00
C THR A 36 8.75 5.05 -24.85
N GLN A 37 9.41 4.20 -25.64
CA GLN A 37 9.29 2.74 -25.58
C GLN A 37 10.13 2.11 -24.47
N CYS A 38 11.20 2.78 -24.04
CA CYS A 38 12.06 2.33 -22.94
C CYS A 38 11.47 2.71 -21.59
N PHE A 39 10.73 3.82 -21.49
CA PHE A 39 10.07 4.30 -20.30
C PHE A 39 8.73 3.60 -20.06
N VAL A 40 8.81 2.35 -19.63
CA VAL A 40 7.66 1.47 -19.41
C VAL A 40 7.81 0.71 -18.09
N CYS A 41 6.71 0.14 -17.61
CA CYS A 41 6.72 -0.71 -16.42
C CYS A 41 7.63 -1.92 -16.59
N ALA A 42 8.46 -2.21 -15.58
CA ALA A 42 9.37 -3.36 -15.57
C ALA A 42 8.66 -4.73 -15.60
N GLN A 43 7.37 -4.78 -15.24
CA GLN A 43 6.59 -6.02 -15.16
C GLN A 43 5.69 -6.21 -16.38
N CYS A 44 4.79 -5.26 -16.68
CA CYS A 44 3.87 -5.38 -17.81
C CYS A 44 4.38 -4.76 -19.12
N PHE A 45 5.53 -4.07 -19.11
CA PHE A 45 6.10 -3.34 -20.25
C PHE A 45 5.18 -2.30 -20.91
N ARG A 46 4.13 -1.87 -20.20
CA ARG A 46 3.24 -0.80 -20.67
C ARG A 46 3.80 0.57 -20.31
N PRO A 47 3.64 1.57 -21.20
CA PRO A 47 3.96 2.95 -20.87
C PRO A 47 3.06 3.46 -19.75
N PHE A 48 3.57 4.44 -19.00
CA PHE A 48 2.85 5.04 -17.87
C PHE A 48 1.82 6.06 -18.40
N PRO A 49 0.50 5.81 -18.25
CA PRO A 49 -0.54 6.62 -18.91
C PRO A 49 -0.51 8.09 -18.49
N ASP A 50 -0.37 8.33 -17.18
CA ASP A 50 -0.36 9.67 -16.59
C ASP A 50 1.06 10.12 -16.22
N GLY A 51 2.08 9.44 -16.73
CA GLY A 51 3.46 9.63 -16.29
C GLY A 51 3.70 9.30 -14.81
N THR A 52 2.71 8.71 -14.13
CA THR A 52 2.81 8.28 -12.74
C THR A 52 3.34 6.86 -12.68
N PHE A 53 4.39 6.65 -11.89
CA PHE A 53 5.05 5.36 -11.71
C PHE A 53 5.57 5.25 -10.28
N TYR A 54 5.79 4.02 -9.86
CA TYR A 54 6.36 3.69 -8.55
C TYR A 54 7.74 3.09 -8.75
N GLU A 55 8.72 3.54 -7.98
CA GLU A 55 10.09 3.02 -8.07
C GLU A 55 10.39 2.06 -6.91
N PHE A 56 10.93 0.88 -7.24
CA PHE A 56 11.37 -0.12 -6.27
C PHE A 56 12.65 -0.80 -6.78
N GLU A 57 13.70 -0.83 -5.94
CA GLU A 57 15.01 -1.41 -6.30
C GLU A 57 15.57 -0.89 -7.64
N GLY A 58 15.38 0.41 -7.92
CA GLY A 58 15.83 1.05 -9.17
C GLY A 58 14.99 0.68 -10.40
N ARG A 59 13.88 -0.03 -10.24
CA ARG A 59 12.95 -0.39 -11.32
C ARG A 59 11.65 0.38 -11.19
N LYS A 60 11.08 0.76 -12.33
CA LYS A 60 9.85 1.55 -12.42
C LYS A 60 8.66 0.62 -12.69
N TYR A 61 7.60 0.70 -11.88
CA TYR A 61 6.40 -0.13 -11.92
C TYR A 61 5.15 0.72 -12.09
N CYS A 62 4.14 0.19 -12.79
CA CYS A 62 2.82 0.82 -12.81
C CYS A 62 2.15 0.63 -11.44
N GLU A 63 1.17 1.47 -11.11
CA GLU A 63 0.43 1.37 -9.84
C GLU A 63 -0.09 -0.04 -9.59
N HIS A 64 -0.68 -0.67 -10.62
CA HIS A 64 -1.24 -2.01 -10.52
C HIS A 64 -0.18 -3.05 -10.17
N ASP A 65 0.89 -3.14 -10.96
CA ASP A 65 1.95 -4.14 -10.74
C ASP A 65 2.70 -3.90 -9.43
N PHE A 66 2.91 -2.63 -9.07
CA PHE A 66 3.53 -2.28 -7.79
C PHE A 66 2.69 -2.79 -6.62
N HIS A 67 1.37 -2.58 -6.65
CA HIS A 67 0.49 -3.12 -5.62
C HIS A 67 0.44 -4.65 -5.62
N VAL A 68 0.37 -5.30 -6.79
CA VAL A 68 0.33 -6.77 -6.85
C VAL A 68 1.62 -7.40 -6.32
N LEU A 69 2.78 -6.81 -6.62
CA LEU A 69 4.07 -7.35 -6.24
C LEU A 69 4.44 -7.03 -4.77
N PHE A 70 4.05 -5.86 -4.27
CA PHE A 70 4.58 -5.35 -3.00
C PHE A 70 3.50 -5.01 -1.95
N ALA A 71 2.21 -4.96 -2.31
CA ALA A 71 1.18 -4.66 -1.33
C ALA A 71 0.94 -5.87 -0.39
N PRO A 72 0.76 -5.62 0.92
CA PRO A 72 0.46 -6.68 1.85
C PRO A 72 -0.95 -7.24 1.62
N CYS A 73 -1.10 -8.56 1.75
CA CYS A 73 -2.41 -9.21 1.70
C CYS A 73 -3.16 -9.06 3.03
N CYS A 74 -4.47 -8.84 2.94
CA CYS A 74 -5.33 -8.80 4.10
C CYS A 74 -5.53 -10.20 4.69
N GLY A 75 -5.26 -10.37 5.99
CA GLY A 75 -5.47 -11.63 6.70
C GLY A 75 -6.94 -12.08 6.79
N LYS A 76 -7.90 -11.25 6.38
CA LYS A 76 -9.33 -11.59 6.37
C LYS A 76 -9.84 -12.05 5.02
N CYS A 77 -9.66 -11.23 3.99
CA CYS A 77 -10.21 -11.47 2.66
C CYS A 77 -9.18 -12.01 1.67
N GLY A 78 -7.89 -12.02 2.02
CA GLY A 78 -6.80 -12.45 1.13
C GLY A 78 -6.41 -11.41 0.07
N GLU A 79 -7.25 -10.40 -0.16
CA GLU A 79 -7.00 -9.34 -1.15
C GLU A 79 -5.87 -8.39 -0.73
N PHE A 80 -5.22 -7.78 -1.73
CA PHE A 80 -4.17 -6.78 -1.52
C PHE A 80 -4.71 -5.52 -0.82
N VAL A 81 -4.00 -5.03 0.20
CA VAL A 81 -4.34 -3.81 0.92
C VAL A 81 -3.68 -2.62 0.24
N ILE A 82 -4.45 -1.95 -0.61
CA ILE A 82 -4.03 -0.73 -1.31
C ILE A 82 -4.31 0.48 -0.41
N GLY A 83 -3.31 1.34 -0.20
CA GLY A 83 -3.42 2.55 0.61
C GLY A 83 -3.18 2.30 2.11
N ARG A 84 -4.14 2.68 2.97
CA ARG A 84 -3.99 2.58 4.44
C ARG A 84 -4.03 1.11 4.88
N VAL A 85 -2.92 0.63 5.43
CA VAL A 85 -2.81 -0.73 6.00
C VAL A 85 -2.84 -0.70 7.53
N ILE A 86 -3.62 -1.61 8.13
CA ILE A 86 -3.60 -1.85 9.57
C ILE A 86 -2.71 -3.05 9.85
N LYS A 87 -1.62 -2.84 10.58
CA LYS A 87 -0.71 -3.91 11.05
C LYS A 87 -1.10 -4.30 12.47
N ALA A 88 -1.76 -5.44 12.62
CA ALA A 88 -2.28 -5.91 13.90
C ALA A 88 -2.38 -7.44 13.90
N MET A 89 -2.37 -8.06 15.08
CA MET A 89 -2.56 -9.51 15.21
C MET A 89 -1.56 -10.35 14.37
N ASN A 90 -0.34 -9.85 14.19
CA ASN A 90 0.69 -10.46 13.33
C ASN A 90 0.28 -10.62 11.85
N ALA A 91 -0.66 -9.80 11.38
CA ALA A 91 -1.14 -9.78 10.00
C ALA A 91 -1.44 -8.34 9.54
N ASN A 92 -1.73 -8.20 8.25
CA ASN A 92 -2.12 -6.94 7.64
C ASN A 92 -3.63 -6.97 7.36
N TRP A 93 -4.29 -5.81 7.45
CA TRP A 93 -5.75 -5.74 7.30
C TRP A 93 -6.16 -4.46 6.58
N HIS A 94 -7.23 -4.54 5.78
CA HIS A 94 -7.94 -3.34 5.36
C HIS A 94 -8.60 -2.68 6.58
N PRO A 95 -8.72 -1.34 6.61
CA PRO A 95 -9.44 -0.63 7.67
C PRO A 95 -10.85 -1.16 7.90
N LYS A 96 -11.56 -1.50 6.82
CA LYS A 96 -12.92 -2.09 6.83
C LYS A 96 -12.94 -3.57 7.25
N CYS A 97 -11.86 -4.32 6.99
CA CYS A 97 -11.76 -5.74 7.34
C CYS A 97 -11.40 -5.91 8.82
N PHE A 98 -10.65 -4.97 9.40
CA PHE A 98 -10.24 -4.99 10.79
C PHE A 98 -11.37 -4.51 11.71
N ARG A 99 -12.23 -5.47 12.09
CA ARG A 99 -13.45 -5.21 12.87
C ARG A 99 -13.53 -6.11 14.09
N CYS A 100 -14.24 -5.62 15.10
CA CYS A 100 -14.51 -6.35 16.33
C CYS A 100 -15.18 -7.69 16.02
N GLU A 101 -14.66 -8.76 16.61
CA GLU A 101 -15.20 -10.10 16.37
C GLU A 101 -16.59 -10.30 16.99
N ASP A 102 -16.91 -9.54 18.04
CA ASP A 102 -18.17 -9.65 18.78
C ASP A 102 -19.29 -8.75 18.19
N CYS A 103 -18.96 -7.51 17.81
CA CYS A 103 -19.95 -6.54 17.33
C CYS A 103 -19.77 -6.07 15.88
N GLY A 104 -18.71 -6.51 15.20
CA GLY A 104 -18.44 -6.12 13.81
C GLY A 104 -18.04 -4.66 13.58
N LYS A 105 -17.88 -3.85 14.64
CA LYS A 105 -17.46 -2.44 14.53
C LYS A 105 -16.03 -2.33 14.03
N GLU A 106 -15.78 -1.42 13.09
CA GLU A 106 -14.44 -1.13 12.55
C GLU A 106 -13.51 -0.60 13.65
N LEU A 107 -12.35 -1.23 13.80
CA LEU A 107 -11.40 -0.94 14.88
C LEU A 107 -10.23 -0.07 14.44
N ALA A 108 -10.14 0.24 13.14
CA ALA A 108 -9.02 0.95 12.53
C ALA A 108 -8.74 2.32 13.18
N ASP A 109 -9.79 3.03 13.61
CA ASP A 109 -9.69 4.37 14.21
C ASP A 109 -10.06 4.41 15.69
N LEU A 110 -10.76 3.39 16.19
CA LEU A 110 -11.26 3.34 17.57
C LEU A 110 -10.28 2.67 18.55
N GLY A 111 -9.24 2.02 18.03
CA GLY A 111 -8.37 1.16 18.82
C GLY A 111 -9.01 -0.19 19.13
N PHE A 112 -8.18 -1.16 19.51
CA PHE A 112 -8.61 -2.51 19.82
C PHE A 112 -7.85 -3.11 20.99
N ILE A 113 -8.45 -4.12 21.62
CA ILE A 113 -7.77 -4.96 22.61
C ILE A 113 -7.71 -6.38 22.08
N ARG A 114 -6.50 -6.97 22.12
CA ARG A 114 -6.30 -8.39 21.87
C ARG A 114 -6.78 -9.21 23.06
N HIS A 115 -7.70 -10.16 22.84
CA HIS A 115 -8.16 -11.12 23.85
C HIS A 115 -8.21 -12.51 23.24
N GLN A 116 -7.53 -13.50 23.82
CA GLN A 116 -7.61 -14.91 23.35
C GLN A 116 -7.39 -15.09 21.82
N GLY A 117 -6.57 -14.24 21.20
CA GLY A 117 -6.35 -14.29 19.74
C GLY A 117 -7.41 -13.57 18.89
N GLN A 118 -8.37 -12.87 19.50
CA GLN A 118 -9.41 -12.09 18.83
C GLN A 118 -9.21 -10.59 19.05
N ALA A 119 -9.61 -9.79 18.06
CA ALA A 119 -9.61 -8.33 18.15
C ALA A 119 -10.98 -7.84 18.62
N LEU A 120 -11.03 -7.21 19.80
CA LEU A 120 -12.27 -6.70 20.40
C LEU A 120 -12.21 -5.18 20.56
N CYS A 121 -13.35 -4.49 20.40
CA CYS A 121 -13.45 -3.09 20.79
C CYS A 121 -13.44 -2.93 22.32
N HIS A 122 -13.16 -1.71 22.78
CA HIS A 122 -13.17 -1.37 24.21
C HIS A 122 -14.48 -1.73 24.90
N ASP A 123 -15.63 -1.44 24.28
CA ASP A 123 -16.95 -1.74 24.85
C ASP A 123 -17.20 -3.24 24.98
N CYS A 124 -16.87 -4.03 23.95
CA CYS A 124 -17.08 -5.49 23.97
C CYS A 124 -16.13 -6.15 24.96
N ARG A 125 -14.89 -5.67 25.07
CA ARG A 125 -13.94 -6.18 26.07
C ARG A 125 -14.38 -5.81 27.49
N ALA A 126 -14.91 -4.62 27.70
CA ALA A 126 -15.46 -4.19 28.99
C ALA A 126 -16.68 -5.05 29.37
N ARG A 127 -17.60 -5.29 28.43
CA ARG A 127 -18.75 -6.19 28.63
C ARG A 127 -18.32 -7.63 28.91
N ALA A 128 -17.33 -8.16 28.19
CA ALA A 128 -16.82 -9.51 28.41
C ALA A 128 -16.15 -9.67 29.78
N ARG A 129 -15.45 -8.63 30.27
CA ARG A 129 -14.94 -8.60 31.64
C ARG A 129 -16.06 -8.53 32.68
N ALA A 130 -17.10 -7.71 32.44
CA ALA A 130 -18.25 -7.60 33.33
C ALA A 130 -19.14 -8.86 33.34
N GLY A 131 -19.24 -9.57 32.21
CA GLY A 131 -20.00 -10.82 32.08
C GLY A 131 -19.42 -12.00 32.87
N GLY A 132 -18.20 -11.87 33.41
CA GLY A 132 -17.64 -12.82 34.37
C GLY A 132 -18.23 -12.70 35.78
N ILE A 133 -19.02 -11.66 36.08
CA ILE A 133 -19.67 -11.47 37.39
C ILE A 133 -21.07 -10.87 37.20
N GLY A 134 -22.09 -11.70 37.42
CA GLY A 134 -23.37 -11.25 37.97
C GLY A 134 -24.44 -10.81 36.98
N LYS A 135 -25.36 -11.74 36.68
CA LYS A 135 -26.77 -11.36 36.50
C LYS A 135 -27.24 -10.70 37.80
N TYR A 136 -27.31 -9.38 37.87
CA TYR A 136 -28.13 -8.72 38.88
C TYR A 136 -29.58 -8.72 38.37
N THR A 137 -30.30 -9.80 38.69
CA THR A 137 -31.76 -9.87 38.56
C THR A 137 -32.34 -8.91 39.60
N CYS A 138 -32.90 -7.79 39.15
CA CYS A 138 -33.62 -6.86 40.05
C CYS A 138 -34.98 -7.47 40.41
N HIS A 139 -35.09 -8.04 41.62
CA HIS A 139 -36.33 -8.60 42.19
C HIS A 139 -37.17 -7.56 42.93
N LYS A 140 -37.46 -6.40 42.34
CA LYS A 140 -38.29 -5.36 42.99
C LYS A 140 -39.40 -4.76 42.12
N CYS A 141 -39.98 -5.59 41.26
CA CYS A 141 -41.22 -5.27 40.55
C CYS A 141 -42.24 -6.42 40.71
N HIS A 142 -42.65 -6.74 41.95
CA HIS A 142 -43.92 -7.38 42.25
C HIS A 142 -44.23 -7.13 43.74
N GLY A 143 -45.22 -6.27 43.98
CA GLY A 143 -45.74 -5.87 45.29
C GLY A 143 -46.75 -4.76 45.11
#